data_AF-A0A9P0TVT8-F1
#
_entry.id   AF-A0A9P0TVT8-F1
#
_cell.length_a   1.000
_cell.length_b   1.000
_cell.length_c   1.000
_cell.angle_alpha   90.00
_cell.angle_beta   90.00
_cell.angle_gamma   90.00
#
_symmetry.space_group_name_H-M   'P 1'
#
loop_
_entity.id
_entity.type
_entity.pdbx_description
1 polymer ?
#
loop_
_entity_poly.entity_id
_entity_poly.type
_entity_poly.pdbx_seq_one_letter_code
_entity_poly.pdbx_strand_id
1 'polypeptide(L)'
;MGELDEKKRRTLVAACHQVNRDFASIFSTLLPGAQAQLRPPPGQGVRVGFNGTWKESLSELSGGQRSLVALSLVLAMLLFKPAPLYILDEVDAALDLSHTQNIGIMLKEHFRHSQVL
;
A
#
# COMPACT_ATOMS: atom_id res chain seq x y z
N MET A 1 34.58 3.78 3.80
CA MET A 1 33.44 3.99 2.89
C MET A 1 32.37 2.90 2.99
N GLY A 2 32.69 1.64 3.39
CA GLY A 2 31.72 0.53 3.39
C GLY A 2 30.69 0.45 4.54
N GLU A 3 30.97 0.96 5.74
CA GLU A 3 30.03 0.83 6.88
C GLU A 3 28.77 1.69 6.73
N LEU A 4 28.92 2.90 6.18
CA LEU A 4 27.79 3.80 5.95
C LEU A 4 26.84 3.24 4.89
N ASP A 5 27.40 2.68 3.83
CA ASP A 5 26.63 2.09 2.73
C ASP A 5 25.93 0.80 3.17
N GLU A 6 26.59 -0.03 3.97
CA GLU A 6 25.97 -1.22 4.54
C GLU A 6 24.84 -0.88 5.52
N LYS A 7 25.02 0.17 6.35
CA LYS A 7 23.96 0.66 7.23
C LYS A 7 22.77 1.21 6.44
N LYS A 8 23.01 2.02 5.39
CA LYS A 8 21.96 2.51 4.49
C LYS A 8 21.19 1.36 3.84
N ARG A 9 21.90 0.35 3.31
CA ARG A 9 21.31 -0.82 2.66
C ARG A 9 20.41 -1.60 3.63
N ARG A 10 20.86 -1.83 4.87
CA ARG A 10 20.06 -2.51 5.90
C ARG A 10 18.78 -1.75 6.22
N THR A 11 18.86 -0.44 6.41
CA THR A 11 17.68 0.39 6.68
C THR A 11 16.70 0.36 5.52
N LEU A 12 17.19 0.41 4.28
CA LEU A 12 16.34 0.38 3.08
C LEU A 12 15.64 -0.97 2.91
N VAL A 13 16.35 -2.08 3.16
CA VAL A 13 15.76 -3.43 3.14
C VAL A 13 14.69 -3.58 4.21
N ALA A 14 14.96 -3.13 5.45
CA ALA A 14 13.98 -3.16 6.53
C ALA A 14 12.73 -2.32 6.20
N ALA A 15 12.93 -1.12 5.64
CA ALA A 15 11.85 -0.25 5.21
C ALA A 15 11.01 -0.90 4.10
N CYS A 16 11.66 -1.46 3.08
CA CYS A 16 10.96 -2.15 1.99
C CYS A 16 10.13 -3.33 2.49
N HIS A 17 10.66 -4.12 3.42
CA HIS A 17 9.90 -5.22 4.04
C HIS A 17 8.70 -4.74 4.85
N GLN A 18 8.83 -3.64 5.59
CA GLN A 18 7.71 -3.07 6.35
C GLN A 18 6.64 -2.53 5.41
N VAL A 19 7.02 -1.67 4.45
CA VAL A 19 6.11 -1.10 3.46
C VAL A 19 5.41 -2.20 2.66
N ASN A 20 6.12 -3.27 2.28
CA ASN A 20 5.51 -4.39 1.56
C ASN A 20 4.42 -5.11 2.39
N ARG A 21 4.63 -5.29 3.70
CA ARG A 21 3.62 -5.89 4.58
C ARG A 21 2.40 -4.98 4.74
N ASP A 22 2.63 -3.70 5.01
CA ASP A 22 1.56 -2.74 5.21
C ASP A 22 0.75 -2.54 3.93
N PHE A 23 1.44 -2.48 2.78
CA PHE A 23 0.84 -2.41 1.45
C PHE A 23 -0.07 -3.60 1.16
N ALA A 24 0.41 -4.82 1.41
CA ALA A 24 -0.38 -6.03 1.23
C ALA A 24 -1.62 -6.04 2.12
N SER A 25 -1.46 -5.64 3.38
CA SER A 25 -2.56 -5.57 4.36
C SER A 25 -3.60 -4.55 3.94
N ILE A 26 -3.20 -3.29 3.70
CA ILE A 26 -4.10 -2.20 3.29
C ILE A 26 -4.87 -2.59 2.03
N PHE A 27 -4.18 -3.09 1.00
CA PHE A 27 -4.83 -3.45 -0.26
C PHE A 27 -5.87 -4.56 -0.08
N SER A 28 -5.58 -5.57 0.75
CA SER A 28 -6.52 -6.66 1.04
C SER A 28 -7.75 -6.20 1.86
N THR A 29 -7.60 -5.20 2.72
CA THR A 29 -8.71 -4.59 3.46
C THR A 29 -9.58 -3.74 2.53
N LEU A 30 -8.96 -2.95 1.64
CA LEU A 30 -9.69 -2.14 0.65
C LEU A 30 -10.44 -3.01 -0.36
N LEU A 31 -9.84 -4.12 -0.78
CA LEU A 31 -10.40 -5.03 -1.76
C LEU A 31 -10.31 -6.50 -1.30
N PRO A 32 -11.37 -7.01 -0.64
CA PRO A 32 -11.39 -8.39 -0.17
C PRO A 32 -11.13 -9.40 -1.29
N GLY A 33 -10.27 -10.38 -1.01
CA GLY A 33 -9.84 -11.39 -2.00
C GLY A 33 -8.70 -10.94 -2.93
N ALA A 34 -8.22 -9.70 -2.78
CA ALA A 34 -7.07 -9.19 -3.50
C ALA A 34 -5.77 -9.29 -2.68
N GLN A 35 -4.64 -9.35 -3.38
CA GLN A 35 -3.30 -9.43 -2.83
C GLN A 35 -2.40 -8.45 -3.56
N ALA A 36 -1.46 -7.83 -2.84
CA ALA A 36 -0.47 -6.96 -3.45
C ALA A 36 0.92 -7.19 -2.85
N GLN A 37 1.95 -7.02 -3.66
CA GLN A 37 3.33 -7.21 -3.26
C GLN A 37 4.28 -6.30 -4.06
N LEU A 38 5.30 -5.78 -3.40
CA LEU A 38 6.46 -5.17 -4.02
C LEU A 38 7.42 -6.26 -4.52
N ARG A 39 7.76 -6.22 -5.81
CA ARG A 39 8.79 -7.10 -6.40
C ARG A 39 10.18 -6.62 -6.01
N PRO A 40 11.02 -7.48 -5.39
CA PRO A 40 12.43 -7.17 -5.22
C PRO A 40 13.16 -7.14 -6.58
N PRO A 41 14.34 -6.50 -6.66
CA PRO A 41 15.20 -6.55 -7.85
C PRO A 41 15.51 -7.99 -8.29
N PRO A 42 15.67 -8.27 -9.61
CA PRO A 42 15.81 -7.32 -10.72
C PRO A 42 14.48 -6.83 -11.33
N GLY A 43 13.33 -7.41 -10.96
CA GLY A 43 12.02 -7.08 -11.54
C GLY A 43 11.25 -5.97 -10.82
N GLN A 44 11.95 -4.98 -10.24
CA GLN A 44 11.40 -3.93 -9.36
C GLN A 44 10.02 -3.43 -9.82
N GLY A 45 9.05 -3.40 -8.90
CA GLY A 45 7.71 -2.88 -9.21
C GLY A 45 6.63 -3.40 -8.28
N VAL A 46 5.37 -3.19 -8.67
CA VAL A 46 4.20 -3.69 -7.94
C VAL A 46 3.62 -4.89 -8.68
N ARG A 47 3.21 -5.91 -7.95
CA ARG A 47 2.44 -7.04 -8.45
C ARG A 47 1.15 -7.17 -7.64
N VAL A 48 0.05 -7.46 -8.31
CA VAL A 48 -1.24 -7.67 -7.67
C VAL A 48 -1.86 -8.98 -8.12
N GLY A 49 -2.67 -9.57 -7.26
CA GLY A 49 -3.40 -10.79 -7.54
C GLY A 49 -4.81 -10.74 -6.98
N PHE A 50 -5.68 -11.54 -7.55
CA PHE A 50 -7.07 -11.66 -7.14
C PHE A 50 -7.43 -13.14 -7.06
N ASN A 51 -8.02 -13.57 -5.95
CA ASN A 51 -8.46 -14.94 -5.74
C ASN A 51 -7.36 -15.99 -6.07
N GLY A 52 -6.11 -15.69 -5.71
CA GLY A 52 -4.95 -16.55 -5.97
C GLY A 52 -4.33 -16.43 -7.37
N THR A 53 -4.93 -15.65 -8.28
CA THR A 53 -4.37 -15.40 -9.62
C THR A 53 -3.63 -14.08 -9.67
N TRP A 54 -2.32 -14.14 -9.90
CA TRP A 54 -1.47 -12.95 -10.03
C TRP A 54 -1.53 -12.38 -11.45
N LYS A 55 -1.52 -11.05 -11.56
CA LYS A 55 -1.41 -10.32 -12.83
C LYS A 55 0.06 -10.15 -13.22
N GLU A 56 0.31 -10.18 -14.53
CA GLU A 56 1.64 -9.98 -15.10
C GLU A 56 1.96 -8.48 -15.22
N SER A 57 0.94 -7.67 -15.53
CA SER A 57 1.04 -6.22 -15.68
C SER A 57 -0.08 -5.46 -14.95
N LEU A 58 0.25 -4.27 -14.43
CA LEU A 58 -0.74 -3.32 -13.89
C LEU A 58 -1.72 -2.81 -14.95
N SER A 59 -1.38 -2.92 -16.24
CA SER A 59 -2.28 -2.56 -17.34
C SER A 59 -3.52 -3.44 -17.42
N GLU A 60 -3.48 -4.65 -16.85
CA GLU A 60 -4.62 -5.58 -16.80
C GLU A 60 -5.69 -5.17 -15.77
N LEU A 61 -5.40 -4.17 -14.94
CA LEU A 61 -6.30 -3.67 -13.90
C LEU A 61 -7.28 -2.63 -14.45
N SER A 62 -8.48 -2.58 -13.87
CA SER A 62 -9.41 -1.48 -14.12
C SER A 62 -8.85 -0.14 -13.63
N GLY A 63 -9.41 0.97 -14.08
CA GLY A 63 -9.01 2.30 -13.63
C GLY A 63 -9.07 2.45 -12.11
N GLY A 64 -10.20 2.06 -11.49
CA GLY A 64 -10.37 2.09 -10.04
C GLY A 64 -9.40 1.17 -9.29
N GLN A 65 -9.12 -0.03 -9.82
CA GLN A 65 -8.14 -0.94 -9.23
C GLN A 65 -6.73 -0.34 -9.25
N ARG A 66 -6.32 0.32 -10.35
CA ARG A 66 -5.02 1.01 -10.40
C ARG A 66 -4.93 2.15 -9.38
N SER A 67 -6.00 2.93 -9.23
CA SER A 67 -6.07 3.98 -8.21
C SER A 67 -5.96 3.42 -6.79
N LEU A 68 -6.65 2.32 -6.50
CA LEU A 68 -6.57 1.61 -5.22
C LEU A 68 -5.17 1.08 -4.91
N VAL A 69 -4.47 0.54 -5.92
CA VAL A 69 -3.07 0.12 -5.78
C VAL A 69 -2.18 1.29 -5.40
N ALA A 70 -2.30 2.42 -6.11
CA ALA A 70 -1.51 3.61 -5.82
C ALA A 70 -1.80 4.17 -4.43
N LEU A 71 -3.08 4.30 -4.06
CA LEU A 71 -3.51 4.76 -2.74
C LEU A 71 -2.96 3.86 -1.63
N SER A 72 -3.08 2.54 -1.78
CA SER A 72 -2.59 1.57 -0.79
C SER A 72 -1.08 1.70 -0.58
N LEU A 73 -0.32 1.93 -1.65
CA LEU A 73 1.12 2.11 -1.57
C LEU A 73 1.49 3.42 -0.86
N VAL A 74 0.80 4.51 -1.16
CA VAL A 74 1.00 5.80 -0.47
C VAL A 74 0.72 5.65 1.02
N LEU A 75 -0.41 5.06 1.40
CA LEU A 75 -0.78 4.85 2.80
C LEU A 75 0.23 3.96 3.53
N ALA A 76 0.72 2.89 2.89
CA ALA A 76 1.76 2.03 3.47
C ALA A 76 3.07 2.79 3.73
N MET A 77 3.45 3.73 2.86
CA MET A 77 4.60 4.60 3.09
C MET A 77 4.37 5.57 4.26
N LEU A 78 3.16 6.08 4.43
CA LEU A 78 2.81 6.93 5.58
C LEU A 78 2.87 6.15 6.90
N LEU A 79 2.44 4.89 6.92
CA LEU A 79 2.53 4.02 8.10
C LEU A 79 3.97 3.69 8.50
N PHE A 80 4.90 3.62 7.54
CA PHE A 80 6.31 3.38 7.85
C PHE A 80 6.93 4.51 8.69
N LYS A 81 6.50 5.76 8.47
CA LYS A 81 6.93 6.92 9.25
C LYS A 81 5.70 7.74 9.68
N PRO A 82 4.99 7.28 10.73
CA PRO A 82 3.68 7.82 11.06
C PRO A 82 3.74 9.27 11.52
N ALA A 83 2.81 10.09 11.02
CA ALA A 83 2.55 11.46 11.45
C ALA A 83 1.36 11.50 12.43
N PRO A 84 1.28 12.52 13.30
CA PRO A 84 0.16 12.68 14.23
C PRO A 84 -1.15 13.07 13.53
N LEU A 85 -1.10 13.67 12.34
CA LEU A 85 -2.25 14.13 11.58
C LEU A 85 -2.08 13.81 10.09
N TYR A 86 -3.13 13.30 9.47
CA TYR A 86 -3.28 13.15 8.02
C TYR A 86 -4.56 13.86 7.56
N ILE A 87 -4.46 14.56 6.43
CA ILE A 87 -5.60 15.18 5.74
C ILE A 87 -5.70 14.50 4.39
N LEU A 88 -6.83 13.83 4.14
CA LEU A 88 -7.05 13.04 2.94
C LEU A 88 -8.19 13.67 2.13
N ASP A 89 -7.83 14.35 1.04
CA ASP A 89 -8.80 15.00 0.16
C ASP A 89 -9.17 14.10 -1.03
N GLU A 90 -10.46 14.02 -1.34
CA GLU A 90 -11.04 13.24 -2.46
C GLU A 90 -10.56 11.78 -2.60
N VAL A 91 -10.13 11.13 -1.51
CA VAL A 91 -9.59 9.76 -1.57
C VAL A 91 -10.61 8.70 -1.96
N ASP A 92 -11.90 9.02 -1.84
CA ASP A 92 -13.03 8.19 -2.24
C ASP A 92 -13.53 8.48 -3.65
N ALA A 93 -13.06 9.54 -4.32
CA ALA A 93 -13.51 9.91 -5.67
C ALA A 93 -13.20 8.83 -6.72
N ALA A 94 -12.16 8.03 -6.50
CA ALA A 94 -11.79 6.91 -7.35
C ALA A 94 -12.41 5.57 -6.93
N LEU A 95 -13.25 5.56 -5.89
CA LEU A 95 -13.82 4.36 -5.29
C LEU A 95 -15.29 4.21 -5.66
N ASP A 96 -15.66 3.01 -6.11
CA ASP A 96 -17.07 2.62 -6.17
C ASP A 96 -17.65 2.59 -4.74
N LEU A 97 -18.97 2.82 -4.60
CA LEU A 97 -19.67 2.91 -3.30
C LEU A 97 -19.37 1.75 -2.34
N SER A 98 -19.11 0.55 -2.89
CA SER A 98 -18.76 -0.66 -2.12
C SER A 98 -17.35 -0.63 -1.50
N HIS A 99 -16.43 0.17 -2.06
CA HIS A 99 -15.05 0.32 -1.59
C HIS A 99 -14.88 1.49 -0.62
N THR A 100 -15.75 2.50 -0.67
CA THR A 100 -15.74 3.63 0.26
C THR A 100 -15.96 3.19 1.71
N GLN A 101 -16.75 2.15 1.98
CA GLN A 101 -16.88 1.62 3.35
C GLN A 101 -15.56 1.01 3.86
N ASN A 102 -14.82 0.34 2.96
CA ASN A 102 -13.57 -0.32 3.31
C ASN A 102 -12.46 0.69 3.63
N ILE A 103 -12.48 1.90 3.05
CA ILE A 103 -11.50 2.94 3.39
C ILE A 103 -11.64 3.36 4.86
N GLY A 104 -12.87 3.53 5.35
CA GLY A 104 -13.12 3.90 6.75
C GLY A 104 -12.70 2.79 7.73
N ILE A 105 -12.92 1.52 7.35
CA ILE A 105 -12.44 0.36 8.13
C ILE A 105 -10.91 0.34 8.14
N MET A 106 -10.28 0.43 6.97
CA MET A 106 -8.83 0.44 6.80
C MET A 106 -8.16 1.56 7.61
N LEU A 107 -8.68 2.79 7.55
CA LEU A 107 -8.14 3.92 8.32
C LEU A 107 -8.24 3.66 9.83
N LYS A 108 -9.37 3.14 10.31
CA LYS A 108 -9.53 2.78 11.73
C LYS A 108 -8.61 1.64 12.16
N GLU A 109 -8.36 0.67 11.29
CA GLU A 109 -7.52 -0.48 11.60
C GLU A 109 -6.03 -0.11 11.63
N HIS A 110 -5.57 0.68 10.67
CA HIS A 110 -4.15 0.94 10.42
C HIS A 110 -3.64 2.25 11.01
N PHE A 111 -4.47 3.29 11.12
CA PHE A 111 -4.07 4.63 11.59
C PHE A 111 -4.55 4.93 13.02
N ARG A 112 -4.54 3.93 13.91
CA ARG A 112 -5.08 4.02 15.30
C ARG A 112 -4.48 5.12 16.18
N HIS A 113 -3.27 5.57 15.87
CA HIS A 113 -2.51 6.54 16.67
C HIS A 113 -2.38 7.91 15.96
N SER A 114 -3.09 8.10 14.85
CA SER A 114 -3.06 9.31 14.05
C SER A 114 -4.47 9.84 13.90
N GLN A 115 -4.61 11.16 13.95
CA GLN A 115 -5.84 11.80 13.52
C GLN A 115 -5.90 11.76 11.99
N VAL A 116 -7.04 11.34 11.43
CA VAL A 116 -7.30 11.38 9.99
C VAL A 116 -8.52 12.25 9.77
N LEU A 117 -8.35 13.27 8.93
CA LEU A 117 -9.39 14.22 8.51
C LEU A 117 -9.75 13.97 7.05
#